data_AF-A0A954Q715-F1
#
_entry.id   AF-A0A954Q715-F1
#
_cell.length_a   1.000
_cell.length_b   1.000
_cell.length_c   1.000
_cell.angle_alpha   90.00
_cell.angle_beta   90.00
_cell.angle_gamma   90.00
#
_symmetry.space_group_name_H-M   'P 1'
#
loop_
_entity.id
_entity.type
_entity.pdbx_description
1 polymer ?
#
loop_
_entity_poly.entity_id
_entity_poly.type
_entity_poly.pdbx_seq_one_letter_code
_entity_poly.pdbx_strand_id
1 'polypeptide(L)'
;MKVQKLFCWLIVASSAAIAAVPTLALAEKRTPESPVAEEARKVGLFEAMDKGEVEVRFIPKDATEANVLIENKTDQPLTIKFPETFAGVPVLAQFGGGGGGFGGGGLGGGGGLGGGGLGGGGGQGLGGGGGGLGGGGGFGGGGGGFGGGGGGGGFFNIAPAKVTKVKVPCVCLEHGKPDPTPRMKYKIVPIETLTKDPNVIELCKMLGYGEIPQNAAQAAAWNLANNMSWQELAAKNRVELRTIGYAERFFSPQELALANRIAGEATSRARDAKPAETSPSEQPYTTGGLQAGGQ
;
A
#
# COMPACT_ATOMS: atom_id res chain seq x y z
N MET A 1 42.19 -63.13 48.27
CA MET A 1 42.28 -63.08 49.76
C MET A 1 43.74 -62.89 50.15
N LYS A 2 44.02 -61.87 50.98
CA LYS A 2 45.29 -61.61 51.68
C LYS A 2 46.49 -61.26 50.78
N VAL A 3 47.44 -60.40 51.12
CA VAL A 3 47.74 -59.47 52.22
C VAL A 3 48.95 -58.68 51.66
N GLN A 4 48.90 -57.35 51.73
CA GLN A 4 49.97 -56.47 52.22
C GLN A 4 51.44 -56.88 52.00
N LYS A 5 52.18 -56.07 51.23
CA LYS A 5 53.59 -55.78 51.55
C LYS A 5 53.84 -54.27 51.46
N LEU A 6 53.95 -53.68 52.65
CA LEU A 6 54.66 -52.44 52.92
C LEU A 6 56.04 -52.50 52.25
N PHE A 7 56.50 -51.39 51.67
CA PHE A 7 57.83 -50.90 52.02
C PHE A 7 57.86 -49.38 51.92
N CYS A 8 58.24 -48.79 53.05
CA CYS A 8 58.41 -47.37 53.31
C CYS A 8 59.84 -46.95 52.89
N TRP A 9 60.15 -45.66 53.02
CA TRP A 9 61.41 -44.93 52.77
C TRP A 9 61.52 -44.40 51.32
N LEU A 10 61.78 -43.12 51.04
CA LEU A 10 62.51 -42.09 51.81
C LEU A 10 62.14 -40.68 51.30
N ILE A 11 62.17 -39.75 52.24
CA ILE A 11 61.89 -38.31 52.15
C ILE A 11 63.00 -37.56 51.39
N VAL A 12 62.63 -36.63 50.49
CA VAL A 12 63.34 -35.35 50.33
C VAL A 12 62.31 -34.25 50.06
N ALA A 13 62.24 -33.30 50.98
CA ALA A 13 61.48 -32.06 50.86
C ALA A 13 62.27 -31.03 50.04
N SER A 14 61.59 -30.23 49.20
CA SER A 14 61.89 -28.79 49.08
C SER A 14 60.83 -28.04 48.26
N SER A 15 60.24 -27.04 48.91
CA SER A 15 59.86 -25.72 48.40
C SER A 15 58.84 -25.60 47.26
N ALA A 16 57.64 -25.11 47.59
CA ALA A 16 56.83 -24.31 46.68
C ALA A 16 56.36 -23.04 47.42
N ALA A 17 56.82 -21.90 46.92
CA ALA A 17 56.57 -20.57 47.42
C ALA A 17 55.11 -20.13 47.21
N ILE A 18 54.60 -19.37 48.17
CA ILE A 18 53.32 -18.67 48.14
C ILE A 18 53.45 -17.49 47.19
N ALA A 19 52.72 -17.50 46.07
CA ALA A 19 52.49 -16.32 45.23
C ALA A 19 51.06 -15.84 45.44
N ALA A 20 50.91 -14.70 46.12
CA ALA A 20 49.66 -13.98 46.24
C ALA A 20 49.26 -13.42 44.86
N VAL A 21 48.09 -13.83 44.37
CA VAL A 21 47.48 -13.26 43.16
C VAL A 21 46.68 -12.02 43.60
N PRO A 22 46.97 -10.82 43.09
CA PRO A 22 46.12 -9.66 43.33
C PRO A 22 44.83 -9.82 42.52
N THR A 23 43.70 -9.86 43.23
CA THR A 23 42.37 -9.81 42.62
C THR A 23 42.21 -8.44 41.94
N LEU A 24 42.39 -8.40 40.62
CA LEU A 24 41.97 -7.27 39.81
C LEU A 24 40.45 -7.16 39.94
N ALA A 25 39.99 -6.17 40.70
CA ALA A 25 38.60 -5.72 40.67
C ALA A 25 38.35 -5.12 39.28
N LEU A 26 37.82 -5.94 38.37
CA LEU A 26 37.26 -5.45 37.12
C LEU A 26 36.01 -4.66 37.49
N ALA A 27 36.15 -3.33 37.53
CA ALA A 27 35.02 -2.42 37.57
C ALA A 27 34.22 -2.63 36.28
N GLU A 28 33.23 -3.51 36.35
CA GLU A 28 32.26 -3.73 35.30
C GLU A 28 31.47 -2.43 35.16
N LYS A 29 31.90 -1.59 34.21
CA LYS A 29 31.10 -0.49 33.69
C LYS A 29 29.80 -1.14 33.24
N ARG A 30 28.77 -1.07 34.09
CA ARG A 30 27.39 -1.18 33.68
C ARG A 30 27.20 -0.13 32.61
N THR A 31 27.29 -0.55 31.36
CA THR A 31 26.66 0.15 30.25
C THR A 31 25.25 0.47 30.73
N PRO A 32 24.84 1.74 30.80
CA PRO A 32 23.45 2.03 31.13
C PRO A 32 22.64 1.26 30.11
N GLU A 33 21.90 0.28 30.61
CA GLU A 33 20.90 -0.46 29.88
C GLU A 33 20.03 0.61 29.24
N SER A 34 20.14 0.74 27.91
CA SER A 34 19.34 1.69 27.13
C SER A 34 17.91 1.54 27.64
N PRO A 35 17.24 2.63 28.05
CA PRO A 35 15.88 2.52 28.54
C PRO A 35 15.10 1.76 27.48
N VAL A 36 14.49 0.66 27.93
CA VAL A 36 13.59 -0.20 27.16
C VAL A 36 12.87 0.68 26.17
N ALA A 37 13.14 0.47 24.88
CA ALA A 37 12.49 1.21 23.82
C ALA A 37 11.00 1.19 24.13
N GLU A 38 10.49 2.34 24.58
CA GLU A 38 9.09 2.55 24.93
C GLU A 38 8.30 1.96 23.76
N GLU A 39 7.49 0.92 24.02
CA GLU A 39 6.84 0.17 22.94
C GLU A 39 6.17 1.16 22.00
N ALA A 40 6.73 1.29 20.80
CA ALA A 40 6.33 2.34 19.88
C ALA A 40 4.82 2.20 19.63
N ARG A 41 4.09 3.29 19.87
CA ARG A 41 2.63 3.29 19.84
C ARG A 41 2.16 2.89 18.44
N LYS A 42 1.34 1.84 18.35
CA LYS A 42 0.79 1.32 17.10
C LYS A 42 -0.47 2.10 16.71
N VAL A 43 -0.43 2.80 15.58
CA VAL A 43 -1.55 3.63 15.09
C VAL A 43 -1.72 3.44 13.58
N GLY A 44 -2.95 3.52 13.07
CA GLY A 44 -3.21 3.52 11.62
C GLY A 44 -2.80 4.86 10.98
N LEU A 45 -2.34 4.84 9.71
CA LEU A 45 -1.89 6.06 9.03
C LEU A 45 -2.92 7.19 9.07
N PHE A 46 -4.17 6.91 8.71
CA PHE A 46 -5.23 7.92 8.67
C PHE A 46 -5.59 8.44 10.07
N GLU A 47 -5.62 7.56 11.07
CA GLU A 47 -5.88 7.95 12.46
C GLU A 47 -4.75 8.86 13.01
N ALA A 48 -3.49 8.54 12.67
CA ALA A 48 -2.34 9.37 13.04
C ALA A 48 -2.35 10.73 12.32
N MET A 49 -2.83 10.78 11.07
CA MET A 49 -3.02 12.04 10.34
C MET A 49 -4.10 12.90 10.98
N ASP A 50 -5.24 12.32 11.35
CA ASP A 50 -6.37 13.03 11.96
C ASP A 50 -6.01 13.63 13.33
N LYS A 51 -5.16 12.93 14.11
CA LYS A 51 -4.63 13.43 15.38
C LYS A 51 -3.48 14.43 15.22
N GLY A 52 -2.96 14.62 14.02
CA GLY A 52 -1.80 15.48 13.76
C GLY A 52 -0.47 14.90 14.30
N GLU A 53 -0.43 13.61 14.62
CA GLU A 53 0.79 12.92 15.09
C GLU A 53 1.79 12.71 13.93
N VAL A 54 1.30 12.62 12.69
CA VAL A 54 2.11 12.51 11.48
C VAL A 54 1.68 13.51 10.41
N GLU A 55 2.66 14.04 9.67
CA GLU A 55 2.41 14.81 8.45
C GLU A 55 2.70 13.92 7.23
N VAL A 56 1.72 13.81 6.32
CA VAL A 56 1.85 12.96 5.12
C VAL A 56 1.80 13.81 3.86
N ARG A 57 2.85 13.71 3.04
CA ARG A 57 2.93 14.35 1.72
C ARG A 57 2.92 13.28 0.63
N PHE A 58 1.89 13.32 -0.21
CA PHE A 58 1.76 12.44 -1.37
C PHE A 58 2.27 13.17 -2.62
N ILE A 59 3.36 12.65 -3.20
CA ILE A 59 4.04 13.26 -4.35
C ILE A 59 3.97 12.27 -5.51
N PRO A 60 3.02 12.41 -6.44
CA PRO A 60 2.96 11.56 -7.61
C PRO A 60 4.16 11.82 -8.52
N LYS A 61 4.78 10.76 -9.04
CA LYS A 61 5.79 10.88 -10.09
C LYS A 61 5.10 10.98 -11.46
N ASP A 62 4.16 10.08 -11.67
CA ASP A 62 3.34 9.92 -12.87
C ASP A 62 2.09 9.10 -12.52
N ALA A 63 1.34 8.66 -13.51
CA ALA A 63 0.14 7.82 -13.34
C ALA A 63 0.38 6.47 -12.65
N THR A 64 1.64 5.99 -12.64
CA THR A 64 1.99 4.62 -12.23
C THR A 64 2.67 4.53 -10.87
N GLU A 65 3.23 5.63 -10.38
CA GLU A 65 4.08 5.63 -9.18
C GLU A 65 3.95 6.94 -8.40
N ALA A 66 3.93 6.84 -7.07
CA ALA A 66 4.06 7.98 -6.18
C ALA A 66 5.02 7.71 -5.03
N ASN A 67 5.50 8.80 -4.42
CA ASN A 67 6.24 8.78 -3.17
C ASN A 67 5.37 9.36 -2.06
N VAL A 68 5.23 8.63 -0.97
CA VAL A 68 4.56 9.06 0.26
C VAL A 68 5.63 9.36 1.29
N LEU A 69 5.74 10.64 1.67
CA LEU A 69 6.62 11.08 2.74
C LEU A 69 5.80 11.19 4.02
N ILE A 70 6.23 10.48 5.07
CA ILE A 70 5.52 10.39 6.34
C ILE A 70 6.48 10.90 7.41
N GLU A 71 6.16 12.04 8.00
CA GLU A 71 6.95 12.69 9.03
C GLU A 71 6.30 12.47 10.39
N ASN A 72 7.04 11.90 11.33
CA ASN A 72 6.61 11.81 12.72
C ASN A 72 6.80 13.18 13.40
N LYS A 73 5.71 13.80 13.85
CA LYS A 73 5.71 15.10 14.54
C LYS A 73 5.80 14.98 16.05
N THR A 74 5.84 13.76 16.58
CA THR A 74 5.94 13.49 18.02
C THR A 74 7.39 13.27 18.44
N ASP A 75 7.62 13.40 19.75
CA ASP A 75 8.91 13.14 20.39
C ASP A 75 9.11 11.64 20.73
N GLN A 76 8.14 10.79 20.40
CA GLN A 76 8.16 9.35 20.66
C GLN A 76 8.19 8.54 19.35
N PRO A 77 8.76 7.33 19.35
CA PRO A 77 8.71 6.45 18.18
C PRO A 77 7.27 6.01 17.91
N LEU A 78 6.85 6.09 16.64
CA LEU A 78 5.53 5.66 16.21
C LEU A 78 5.63 4.45 15.29
N THR A 79 4.78 3.45 15.53
CA THR A 79 4.61 2.29 14.64
C THR A 79 3.34 2.50 13.82
N ILE A 80 3.51 2.83 12.54
CA ILE A 80 2.38 3.19 11.67
C ILE A 80 1.94 1.98 10.85
N LYS A 81 0.63 1.64 10.88
CA LYS A 81 0.02 0.72 9.94
C LYS A 81 -0.30 1.45 8.64
N PHE A 82 0.38 1.08 7.57
CA PHE A 82 0.06 1.61 6.24
C PHE A 82 -1.24 0.95 5.72
N PRO A 83 -2.18 1.70 5.12
CA PRO A 83 -3.44 1.15 4.64
C PRO A 83 -3.21 0.23 3.44
N GLU A 84 -4.03 -0.83 3.31
CA GLU A 84 -3.94 -1.75 2.17
C GLU A 84 -4.23 -1.06 0.83
N THR A 85 -5.15 -0.10 0.84
CA THR A 85 -5.50 0.78 -0.29
C THR A 85 -5.79 2.19 0.17
N PHE A 86 -5.59 3.14 -0.73
CA PHE A 86 -5.87 4.56 -0.51
C PHE A 86 -6.04 5.25 -1.86
N ALA A 87 -6.58 6.46 -1.85
CA ALA A 87 -6.61 7.34 -3.01
C ALA A 87 -5.71 8.55 -2.82
N GLY A 88 -4.98 8.94 -3.86
CA GLY A 88 -4.40 10.26 -4.01
C GLY A 88 -5.37 11.14 -4.78
N VAL A 89 -5.93 12.18 -4.14
CA VAL A 89 -6.80 13.15 -4.81
C VAL A 89 -6.07 14.49 -4.93
N PRO A 90 -6.18 15.21 -6.06
CA PRO A 90 -5.59 16.53 -6.17
C PRO A 90 -6.22 17.46 -5.14
N VAL A 91 -5.37 18.23 -4.46
CA VAL A 91 -5.82 19.37 -3.67
C VAL A 91 -6.16 20.46 -4.67
N LEU A 92 -7.37 20.39 -5.22
CA LEU A 92 -7.90 21.49 -6.01
C LEU A 92 -7.82 22.74 -5.15
N ALA A 93 -7.34 23.85 -5.69
CA ALA A 93 -7.57 25.18 -5.12
C ALA A 93 -9.07 25.44 -4.86
N GLN A 94 -9.95 24.64 -5.46
CA GLN A 94 -11.39 24.63 -5.31
C GLN A 94 -11.91 24.08 -3.96
N PHE A 95 -11.16 23.26 -3.20
CA PHE A 95 -11.57 22.86 -1.83
C PHE A 95 -11.12 23.87 -0.74
N GLY A 96 -10.39 24.93 -1.15
CA GLY A 96 -10.06 26.10 -0.31
C GLY A 96 -10.66 27.41 -0.84
N GLY A 97 -11.59 27.33 -1.80
CA GLY A 97 -12.25 28.47 -2.43
C GLY A 97 -13.64 28.76 -1.87
N GLY A 98 -13.84 28.57 -0.56
CA GLY A 98 -15.01 29.09 0.14
C GLY A 98 -14.77 30.55 0.52
N GLY A 99 -15.10 31.47 -0.38
CA GLY A 99 -15.16 32.91 -0.08
C GLY A 99 -14.39 33.80 -1.06
N GLY A 100 -15.06 34.25 -2.12
CA GLY A 100 -14.47 35.21 -3.05
C GLY A 100 -15.22 35.35 -4.38
N GLY A 101 -16.46 35.81 -4.32
CA GLY A 101 -17.18 36.55 -5.37
C GLY A 101 -16.99 36.16 -6.84
N PHE A 102 -17.91 35.35 -7.37
CA PHE A 102 -18.38 35.50 -8.77
C PHE A 102 -19.91 35.38 -8.86
N GLY A 103 -20.59 35.93 -7.86
CA GLY A 103 -21.98 36.36 -7.98
C GLY A 103 -22.00 37.87 -8.09
N GLY A 104 -22.26 38.41 -9.27
CA GLY A 104 -22.57 39.83 -9.45
C GLY A 104 -21.97 40.49 -10.69
N GLY A 105 -22.79 40.61 -11.73
CA GLY A 105 -22.79 41.75 -12.65
C GLY A 105 -21.64 41.87 -13.64
N GLY A 106 -21.91 41.58 -14.91
CA GLY A 106 -20.99 41.90 -16.01
C GLY A 106 -21.61 41.62 -17.37
N LEU A 107 -22.35 42.61 -17.87
CA LEU A 107 -22.83 42.71 -19.25
C LEU A 107 -21.73 42.47 -20.30
N GLY A 108 -22.07 41.71 -21.34
CA GLY A 108 -21.32 41.56 -22.60
C GLY A 108 -21.32 40.08 -23.03
N GLY A 109 -22.17 39.62 -23.95
CA GLY A 109 -22.41 40.17 -25.27
C GLY A 109 -21.56 39.38 -26.27
N GLY A 110 -22.15 38.43 -27.00
CA GLY A 110 -21.50 37.74 -28.11
C GLY A 110 -21.77 36.24 -28.14
N GLY A 111 -22.59 35.82 -29.12
CA GLY A 111 -22.97 34.43 -29.33
C GLY A 111 -21.80 33.52 -29.75
N GLY A 112 -21.92 32.26 -29.35
CA GLY A 112 -21.07 31.16 -29.80
C GLY A 112 -21.77 29.83 -29.50
N LEU A 113 -22.46 29.30 -30.50
CA LEU A 113 -22.94 27.92 -30.55
C LEU A 113 -21.72 26.98 -30.64
N GLY A 114 -21.53 26.11 -29.66
CA GLY A 114 -20.52 25.05 -29.67
C GLY A 114 -20.57 24.27 -28.36
N GLY A 115 -20.91 22.98 -28.43
CA GLY A 115 -21.39 22.21 -27.30
C GLY A 115 -20.33 21.66 -26.35
N GLY A 116 -20.80 21.37 -25.13
CA GLY A 116 -20.40 20.19 -24.35
C GLY A 116 -19.05 20.24 -23.64
N GLY A 117 -19.10 20.38 -22.30
CA GLY A 117 -18.05 19.85 -21.42
C GLY A 117 -17.23 20.89 -20.66
N LEU A 118 -17.87 21.70 -19.82
CA LEU A 118 -17.24 22.35 -18.67
C LEU A 118 -16.85 21.26 -17.64
N GLY A 119 -15.78 20.51 -17.92
CA GLY A 119 -15.09 19.66 -16.96
C GLY A 119 -13.89 20.42 -16.40
N GLY A 120 -14.04 20.95 -15.18
CA GLY A 120 -13.03 21.77 -14.52
C GLY A 120 -11.64 21.14 -14.50
N GLY A 121 -10.62 21.97 -14.73
CA GLY A 121 -9.19 21.62 -14.79
C GLY A 121 -8.60 21.16 -13.46
N GLY A 122 -9.14 20.06 -12.92
CA GLY A 122 -8.65 19.35 -11.76
C GLY A 122 -7.89 18.08 -12.17
N GLY A 123 -6.82 17.75 -11.44
CA GLY A 123 -6.06 16.53 -11.66
C GLY A 123 -6.89 15.25 -11.51
N GLN A 124 -6.34 14.13 -11.96
CA GLN A 124 -6.98 12.82 -11.80
C GLN A 124 -6.77 12.22 -10.42
N GLY A 125 -7.76 11.53 -9.86
CA GLY A 125 -7.57 10.65 -8.72
C GLY A 125 -6.68 9.44 -9.05
N LEU A 126 -5.74 9.12 -8.16
CA LEU A 126 -4.90 7.91 -8.23
C LEU A 126 -5.37 6.89 -7.19
N GLY A 127 -5.57 5.64 -7.60
CA GLY A 127 -5.73 4.51 -6.69
C GLY A 127 -4.36 3.93 -6.36
N GLY A 128 -3.99 3.94 -5.08
CA GLY A 128 -2.73 3.38 -4.59
C GLY A 128 -2.97 2.14 -3.73
N GLY A 129 -2.08 1.18 -3.84
CA GLY A 129 -2.09 0.00 -2.99
C GLY A 129 -0.90 0.03 -2.02
N GLY A 130 -1.16 -0.09 -0.73
CA GLY A 130 -0.15 -0.11 0.32
C GLY A 130 0.35 -1.51 0.68
N GLY A 131 -0.03 -2.51 -0.11
CA GLY A 131 0.27 -3.92 0.05
C GLY A 131 1.75 -4.35 -0.15
N GLY A 132 2.66 -3.41 -0.41
CA GLY A 132 3.97 -3.75 -1.00
C GLY A 132 5.15 -3.15 -0.27
N LEU A 133 5.11 -3.02 1.07
CA LEU A 133 6.25 -2.57 1.86
C LEU A 133 7.36 -3.64 1.95
N GLY A 134 7.88 -4.02 0.79
CA GLY A 134 9.06 -4.87 0.61
C GLY A 134 10.01 -4.24 -0.41
N GLY A 135 11.13 -3.70 0.07
CA GLY A 135 12.29 -3.37 -0.76
C GLY A 135 12.40 -1.92 -1.21
N GLY A 136 13.05 -1.07 -0.40
CA GLY A 136 13.31 0.32 -0.80
C GLY A 136 14.16 1.13 0.19
N GLY A 137 15.28 0.58 0.66
CA GLY A 137 16.29 1.31 1.42
C GLY A 137 17.62 1.25 0.68
N GLY A 138 18.18 2.42 0.33
CA GLY A 138 19.43 2.52 -0.42
C GLY A 138 20.70 2.23 0.39
N PHE A 139 21.80 2.32 -0.36
CA PHE A 139 23.22 2.40 0.03
C PHE A 139 24.00 1.09 0.21
N GLY A 140 25.13 1.04 -0.50
CA GLY A 140 26.35 0.38 -0.04
C GLY A 140 26.47 -1.08 -0.46
N GLY A 141 27.53 -1.37 -1.22
CA GLY A 141 27.90 -2.74 -1.53
C GLY A 141 28.24 -3.56 -0.28
N GLY A 142 28.13 -4.88 -0.43
CA GLY A 142 28.74 -5.85 0.48
C GLY A 142 27.75 -6.66 1.31
N GLY A 143 27.56 -7.93 0.91
CA GLY A 143 27.47 -9.05 1.84
C GLY A 143 26.14 -9.30 2.57
N GLY A 144 25.48 -10.38 2.16
CA GLY A 144 25.01 -11.41 3.10
C GLY A 144 23.70 -11.18 3.87
N GLY A 145 22.69 -11.97 3.50
CA GLY A 145 21.84 -12.67 4.47
C GLY A 145 20.62 -11.93 5.01
N PHE A 146 19.55 -12.72 5.17
CA PHE A 146 18.33 -12.48 5.94
C PHE A 146 17.18 -11.72 5.29
N GLY A 147 16.13 -12.48 4.96
CA GLY A 147 14.91 -12.40 5.77
C GLY A 147 13.63 -11.97 5.06
N GLY A 148 12.75 -12.94 4.84
CA GLY A 148 11.31 -12.76 5.06
C GLY A 148 10.46 -12.37 3.85
N GLY A 149 9.68 -13.32 3.34
CA GLY A 149 8.47 -13.03 2.59
C GLY A 149 7.37 -12.43 3.48
N GLY A 150 6.48 -11.67 2.84
CA GLY A 150 5.33 -10.99 3.45
C GLY A 150 5.12 -9.67 2.71
N GLY A 151 4.24 -9.57 1.72
CA GLY A 151 2.82 -9.87 1.85
C GLY A 151 2.16 -8.75 2.63
N GLY A 152 1.91 -7.61 1.98
CA GLY A 152 0.73 -6.81 2.31
C GLY A 152 0.67 -5.95 3.55
N GLY A 153 0.83 -4.63 3.39
CA GLY A 153 0.33 -3.65 4.37
C GLY A 153 0.99 -3.80 5.73
N GLY A 154 2.31 -3.66 5.77
CA GLY A 154 3.10 -3.82 6.99
C GLY A 154 3.08 -2.60 7.91
N PHE A 155 3.24 -2.86 9.21
CA PHE A 155 3.63 -1.82 10.17
C PHE A 155 5.09 -1.41 9.94
N PHE A 156 5.39 -0.12 10.04
CA PHE A 156 6.76 0.36 10.02
C PHE A 156 6.99 1.42 11.10
N ASN A 157 8.21 1.45 11.63
CA ASN A 157 8.59 2.35 12.71
C ASN A 157 9.15 3.65 12.14
N ILE A 158 8.71 4.78 12.70
CA ILE A 158 9.24 6.10 12.40
C ILE A 158 9.75 6.70 13.71
N ALA A 159 11.06 6.94 13.76
CA ALA A 159 11.68 7.58 14.92
C ALA A 159 11.16 9.03 15.11
N PRO A 160 11.28 9.60 16.33
CA PRO A 160 10.88 10.97 16.62
C PRO A 160 11.47 11.98 15.62
N ALA A 161 10.65 12.93 15.15
CA ALA A 161 11.05 13.97 14.21
C ALA A 161 11.74 13.47 12.91
N LYS A 162 11.53 12.20 12.52
CA LYS A 162 12.07 11.63 11.28
C LYS A 162 11.01 11.50 10.20
N VAL A 163 11.50 11.52 8.95
CA VAL A 163 10.71 11.31 7.74
C VAL A 163 11.04 9.96 7.16
N THR A 164 10.02 9.14 6.91
CA THR A 164 10.12 7.90 6.14
C THR A 164 9.53 8.13 4.75
N LYS A 165 10.22 7.64 3.72
CA LYS A 165 9.76 7.66 2.33
C LYS A 165 9.28 6.28 1.92
N VAL A 166 8.03 6.18 1.49
CA VAL A 166 7.43 4.95 0.96
C VAL A 166 7.13 5.15 -0.53
N LYS A 167 7.58 4.23 -1.36
CA LYS A 167 7.24 4.19 -2.79
C LYS A 167 6.01 3.31 -2.96
N VAL A 168 5.01 3.79 -3.71
CA VAL A 168 3.73 3.11 -3.89
C VAL A 168 3.39 3.01 -5.38
N PRO A 169 2.95 1.82 -5.86
CA PRO A 169 2.36 1.71 -7.19
C PRO A 169 0.99 2.40 -7.20
N CYS A 170 0.62 2.98 -8.33
CA CYS A 170 -0.63 3.72 -8.51
C CYS A 170 -1.27 3.37 -9.85
N VAL A 171 -2.59 3.54 -9.95
CA VAL A 171 -3.31 3.52 -11.23
C VAL A 171 -4.24 4.73 -11.33
N CYS A 172 -4.43 5.19 -12.57
CA CYS A 172 -5.38 6.24 -12.94
C CYS A 172 -6.81 5.69 -12.87
N LEU A 173 -7.69 6.31 -12.07
CA LEU A 173 -9.08 5.86 -11.87
C LEU A 173 -10.13 6.65 -12.65
N GLU A 174 -9.77 7.80 -13.22
CA GLU A 174 -10.68 8.67 -13.97
C GLU A 174 -10.09 9.01 -15.35
N HIS A 175 -10.28 8.10 -16.30
CA HIS A 175 -9.77 8.28 -17.66
C HIS A 175 -10.13 9.64 -18.26
N GLY A 176 -9.20 10.20 -19.05
CA GLY A 176 -9.37 11.45 -19.78
C GLY A 176 -8.93 12.70 -19.01
N LYS A 177 -8.73 12.61 -17.69
CA LYS A 177 -8.10 13.69 -16.92
C LYS A 177 -6.59 13.71 -17.11
N PRO A 178 -5.93 14.88 -16.98
CA PRO A 178 -4.48 14.99 -17.11
C PRO A 178 -3.74 14.04 -16.17
N ASP A 179 -2.68 13.42 -16.68
CA ASP A 179 -1.80 12.57 -15.88
C ASP A 179 -1.17 13.38 -14.75
N PRO A 180 -1.05 12.79 -13.55
CA PRO A 180 -0.46 13.47 -12.41
C PRO A 180 1.03 13.71 -12.64
N THR A 181 1.53 14.82 -12.11
CA THR A 181 2.96 15.18 -12.16
C THR A 181 3.46 15.59 -10.78
N PRO A 182 4.77 15.58 -10.50
CA PRO A 182 5.32 15.95 -9.20
C PRO A 182 4.99 17.38 -8.74
N ARG A 183 4.56 18.24 -9.67
CA ARG A 183 4.19 19.64 -9.39
C ARG A 183 2.76 19.76 -8.88
N MET A 184 1.91 18.76 -9.11
CA MET A 184 0.52 18.81 -8.69
C MET A 184 0.41 18.45 -7.21
N LYS A 185 -0.32 19.26 -6.45
CA LYS A 185 -0.55 19.01 -5.03
C LYS A 185 -1.63 17.95 -4.87
N TYR A 186 -1.32 16.90 -4.12
CA TYR A 186 -2.23 15.80 -3.84
C TYR A 186 -2.29 15.55 -2.34
N LYS A 187 -3.44 15.04 -1.88
CA LYS A 187 -3.63 14.53 -0.53
C LYS A 187 -3.98 13.05 -0.60
N ILE A 188 -3.45 12.29 0.35
CA ILE A 188 -3.85 10.91 0.57
C ILE A 188 -5.17 10.89 1.35
N VAL A 189 -6.13 10.09 0.90
CA VAL A 189 -7.43 9.89 1.52
C VAL A 189 -7.80 8.40 1.48
N PRO A 190 -8.73 7.92 2.32
CA PRO A 190 -9.31 6.59 2.17
C PRO A 190 -9.86 6.40 0.76
N ILE A 191 -9.66 5.21 0.16
CA ILE A 191 -10.03 4.91 -1.23
C ILE A 191 -11.54 5.13 -1.48
N GLU A 192 -12.35 4.91 -0.44
CA GLU A 192 -13.80 5.09 -0.39
C GLU A 192 -14.23 6.55 -0.65
N THR A 193 -13.31 7.50 -0.42
CA THR A 193 -13.54 8.93 -0.72
C THR A 193 -13.61 9.17 -2.23
N LEU A 194 -12.91 8.36 -3.02
CA LEU A 194 -12.86 8.49 -4.48
C LEU A 194 -13.82 7.53 -5.19
N THR A 195 -13.93 6.28 -4.72
CA THR A 195 -14.81 5.27 -5.33
C THR A 195 -15.43 4.36 -4.29
N LYS A 196 -16.68 3.97 -4.48
CA LYS A 196 -17.40 2.99 -3.65
C LYS A 196 -17.50 1.61 -4.30
N ASP A 197 -16.98 1.45 -5.52
CA ASP A 197 -17.01 0.17 -6.22
C ASP A 197 -16.03 -0.81 -5.56
N PRO A 198 -16.52 -1.90 -4.92
CA PRO A 198 -15.64 -2.86 -4.26
C PRO A 198 -14.70 -3.58 -5.26
N ASN A 199 -15.08 -3.68 -6.54
CA ASN A 199 -14.23 -4.29 -7.57
C ASN A 199 -12.97 -3.44 -7.81
N VAL A 200 -13.12 -2.11 -7.83
CA VAL A 200 -12.01 -1.17 -8.01
C VAL A 200 -11.11 -1.14 -6.78
N ILE A 201 -11.71 -1.20 -5.57
CA ILE A 201 -10.95 -1.27 -4.32
C ILE A 201 -10.11 -2.54 -4.27
N GLU A 202 -10.70 -3.69 -4.63
CA GLU A 202 -10.00 -4.96 -4.65
C GLU A 202 -8.90 -5.01 -5.71
N LEU A 203 -9.14 -4.44 -6.89
CA LEU A 203 -8.10 -4.24 -7.91
C LEU A 203 -6.91 -3.44 -7.37
N CYS A 204 -7.16 -2.36 -6.63
CA CYS A 204 -6.10 -1.54 -6.03
C CYS A 204 -5.31 -2.31 -4.96
N LYS A 205 -5.97 -3.20 -4.20
CA LYS A 205 -5.28 -4.10 -3.26
C LYS A 205 -4.35 -5.06 -3.98
N MET A 206 -4.85 -5.73 -5.02
CA MET A 206 -4.06 -6.66 -5.85
C MET A 206 -2.81 -5.97 -6.42
N LEU A 207 -2.95 -4.72 -6.90
CA LEU A 207 -1.82 -3.91 -7.36
C LEU A 207 -0.85 -3.61 -6.21
N GLY A 208 -1.36 -3.19 -5.06
CA GLY A 208 -0.57 -2.90 -3.87
C GLY A 208 0.25 -4.08 -3.39
N TYR A 209 -0.34 -5.28 -3.41
CA TYR A 209 0.32 -6.53 -3.04
C TYR A 209 1.32 -7.02 -4.10
N GLY A 210 1.40 -6.37 -5.25
CA GLY A 210 2.26 -6.78 -6.36
C GLY A 210 1.79 -8.06 -7.06
N GLU A 211 0.52 -8.43 -6.90
CA GLU A 211 -0.06 -9.63 -7.51
C GLU A 211 -0.30 -9.46 -9.02
N ILE A 212 -0.43 -8.21 -9.47
CA ILE A 212 -0.78 -7.88 -10.86
C ILE A 212 0.20 -6.87 -11.47
N PRO A 213 0.50 -7.00 -12.78
CA PRO A 213 1.39 -6.07 -13.45
C PRO A 213 0.69 -4.74 -13.75
N GLN A 214 1.47 -3.65 -13.67
CA GLN A 214 1.02 -2.26 -13.77
C GLN A 214 0.12 -1.97 -14.99
N ASN A 215 0.55 -2.36 -16.21
CA ASN A 215 -0.19 -1.98 -17.42
C ASN A 215 -1.54 -2.72 -17.52
N ALA A 216 -1.59 -4.01 -17.13
CA ALA A 216 -2.84 -4.75 -17.08
C ALA A 216 -3.77 -4.23 -15.97
N ALA A 217 -3.21 -3.80 -14.83
CA ALA A 217 -3.96 -3.15 -13.76
C ALA A 217 -4.60 -1.84 -14.23
N GLN A 218 -3.89 -1.02 -15.02
CA GLN A 218 -4.42 0.22 -15.58
C GLN A 218 -5.60 -0.03 -16.55
N ALA A 219 -5.50 -1.05 -17.41
CA ALA A 219 -6.59 -1.44 -18.30
C ALA A 219 -7.81 -1.95 -17.53
N ALA A 220 -7.60 -2.81 -16.53
CA ALA A 220 -8.66 -3.32 -15.66
C ALA A 220 -9.33 -2.18 -14.87
N ALA A 221 -8.54 -1.21 -14.38
CA ALA A 221 -9.04 -0.05 -13.66
C ALA A 221 -9.97 0.78 -14.53
N TRP A 222 -9.61 1.08 -15.78
CA TRP A 222 -10.46 1.84 -16.69
C TRP A 222 -11.70 1.06 -17.15
N ASN A 223 -11.61 -0.26 -17.29
CA ASN A 223 -12.77 -1.10 -17.55
C ASN A 223 -13.78 -1.04 -16.39
N LEU A 224 -13.32 -1.25 -15.16
CA LEU A 224 -14.18 -1.28 -13.97
C LEU A 224 -14.68 0.12 -13.56
N ALA A 225 -13.79 1.11 -13.46
CA ALA A 225 -14.10 2.44 -12.94
C ALA A 225 -14.75 3.37 -13.97
N ASN A 226 -14.51 3.16 -15.26
CA ASN A 226 -14.97 4.07 -16.32
C ASN A 226 -15.85 3.38 -17.37
N ASN A 227 -16.20 2.10 -17.19
CA ASN A 227 -17.01 1.29 -18.11
C ASN A 227 -16.45 1.22 -19.55
N MET A 228 -15.14 1.40 -19.73
CA MET A 228 -14.51 1.28 -21.05
C MET A 228 -14.52 -0.18 -21.51
N SER A 229 -15.04 -0.43 -22.71
CA SER A 229 -15.01 -1.76 -23.30
C SER A 229 -13.57 -2.19 -23.63
N TRP A 230 -13.35 -3.51 -23.67
CA TRP A 230 -12.05 -4.07 -24.09
C TRP A 230 -11.66 -3.66 -25.52
N GLN A 231 -12.64 -3.42 -26.39
CA GLN A 231 -12.40 -2.92 -27.75
C GLN A 231 -11.90 -1.48 -27.75
N GLU A 232 -12.49 -0.59 -26.93
CA GLU A 232 -12.01 0.78 -26.78
C GLU A 232 -10.60 0.83 -26.17
N LEU A 233 -10.33 -0.02 -25.19
CA LEU A 233 -9.00 -0.15 -24.59
C LEU A 233 -7.98 -0.67 -25.62
N ALA A 234 -8.35 -1.63 -26.48
CA ALA A 234 -7.50 -2.13 -27.56
C ALA A 234 -7.17 -1.08 -28.64
N ALA A 235 -8.12 -0.18 -28.91
CA ALA A 235 -7.94 0.89 -29.89
C ALA A 235 -7.14 2.08 -29.32
N LYS A 236 -6.93 2.14 -28.01
CA LYS A 236 -6.32 3.30 -27.36
C LYS A 236 -4.82 3.41 -27.69
N ASN A 237 -4.43 4.59 -28.16
CA ASN A 237 -3.03 4.95 -28.36
C ASN A 237 -2.47 5.62 -27.09
N ARG A 238 -1.24 5.26 -26.71
CA ARG A 238 -0.44 5.96 -25.71
C ARG A 238 0.27 7.16 -26.30
N VAL A 239 0.83 6.98 -27.50
CA VAL A 239 1.47 8.04 -28.27
C VAL A 239 0.81 8.09 -29.63
N GLU A 240 0.40 9.27 -30.07
CA GLU A 240 -0.11 9.50 -31.41
C GLU A 240 0.64 10.70 -32.02
N LEU A 241 1.49 10.42 -33.00
CA LEU A 241 2.21 11.44 -33.76
C LEU A 241 1.55 11.59 -35.12
N ARG A 242 0.54 12.48 -35.17
CA ARG A 242 -0.29 12.73 -36.35
C ARG A 242 0.51 13.15 -37.59
N THR A 243 1.64 13.83 -37.37
CA THR A 243 2.52 14.31 -38.45
C THR A 243 3.22 13.19 -39.22
N ILE A 244 3.47 12.04 -38.59
CA ILE A 244 4.21 10.92 -39.20
C ILE A 244 3.36 9.63 -39.29
N GLY A 245 2.08 9.69 -38.91
CA GLY A 245 1.18 8.53 -38.90
C GLY A 245 1.57 7.43 -37.91
N TYR A 246 2.46 7.73 -36.96
CA TYR A 246 2.90 6.78 -35.95
C TYR A 246 1.94 6.77 -34.75
N ALA A 247 1.54 5.57 -34.35
CA ALA A 247 0.72 5.36 -33.17
C ALA A 247 1.26 4.17 -32.37
N GLU A 248 1.57 4.40 -31.11
CA GLU A 248 1.91 3.34 -30.16
C GLU A 248 0.66 2.99 -29.36
N ARG A 249 0.27 1.71 -29.36
CA ARG A 249 -0.87 1.23 -28.57
C ARG A 249 -0.55 1.34 -27.09
N PHE A 250 -1.56 1.69 -26.30
CA PHE A 250 -1.41 1.75 -24.85
C PHE A 250 -1.25 0.35 -24.24
N PHE A 251 -1.99 -0.62 -24.77
CA PHE A 251 -1.99 -2.00 -24.32
C PHE A 251 -1.76 -2.95 -25.49
N SER A 252 -0.96 -3.98 -25.25
CA SER A 252 -0.85 -5.15 -26.11
C SER A 252 -2.07 -6.09 -25.95
N PRO A 253 -2.36 -6.95 -26.93
CA PRO A 253 -3.42 -7.95 -26.80
C PRO A 253 -3.25 -8.88 -25.59
N GLN A 254 -2.00 -9.23 -25.24
CA GLN A 254 -1.68 -10.08 -24.09
C GLN A 254 -2.00 -9.38 -22.77
N GLU A 255 -1.68 -8.09 -22.65
CA GLU A 255 -2.01 -7.28 -21.48
C GLU A 255 -3.52 -7.12 -21.31
N LEU A 256 -4.28 -6.96 -22.41
CA LEU A 256 -5.75 -6.88 -22.36
C LEU A 256 -6.39 -8.21 -21.95
N ALA A 257 -5.88 -9.34 -22.46
CA ALA A 257 -6.34 -10.66 -22.04
C ALA A 257 -6.06 -10.92 -20.55
N LEU A 258 -4.93 -10.44 -20.03
CA LEU A 258 -4.62 -10.49 -18.61
C LEU A 258 -5.51 -9.54 -17.80
N ALA A 259 -5.70 -8.29 -18.27
CA ALA A 259 -6.55 -7.30 -17.62
C ALA A 259 -8.00 -7.78 -17.46
N ASN A 260 -8.54 -8.47 -18.47
CA ASN A 260 -9.87 -9.07 -18.38
C ASN A 260 -9.96 -10.14 -17.28
N ARG A 261 -8.96 -11.02 -17.18
CA ARG A 261 -8.88 -12.00 -16.08
C ARG A 261 -8.75 -11.32 -14.72
N ILE A 262 -7.94 -10.27 -14.62
CA ILE A 262 -7.76 -9.50 -13.39
C ILE A 262 -9.07 -8.83 -12.97
N ALA A 263 -9.81 -8.21 -13.90
CA ALA A 263 -11.09 -7.60 -13.60
C ALA A 263 -12.13 -8.62 -13.10
N GLY A 264 -12.14 -9.82 -13.70
CA GLY A 264 -12.97 -10.94 -13.25
C GLY A 264 -12.57 -11.47 -11.86
N GLU A 265 -11.28 -11.54 -11.57
CA GLU A 265 -10.76 -11.94 -10.26
C GLU A 265 -11.09 -10.92 -9.17
N ALA A 266 -10.86 -9.62 -9.45
CA ALA A 266 -11.22 -8.54 -8.54
C ALA A 266 -12.73 -8.56 -8.22
N THR A 267 -13.56 -8.83 -9.22
CA THR A 267 -15.02 -8.98 -9.03
C THR A 267 -15.38 -10.20 -8.19
N SER A 268 -14.70 -11.32 -8.39
CA SER A 268 -14.91 -12.54 -7.60
C SER A 268 -14.51 -12.33 -6.13
N ARG A 269 -13.31 -11.80 -5.88
CA ARG A 269 -12.84 -11.46 -4.52
C ARG A 269 -13.72 -10.42 -3.83
N ALA A 270 -14.16 -9.39 -4.56
CA ALA A 270 -15.06 -8.37 -4.03
C ALA A 270 -16.44 -8.96 -3.64
N ARG A 271 -16.91 -10.00 -4.35
CA ARG A 271 -18.12 -10.74 -4.00
C ARG A 271 -17.90 -11.58 -2.74
N ASP A 272 -16.79 -12.31 -2.66
CA ASP A 272 -16.49 -13.21 -1.54
C ASP A 272 -16.16 -12.47 -0.24
N ALA A 273 -15.60 -11.25 -0.35
CA ALA A 273 -15.33 -10.37 0.78
C ALA A 273 -16.60 -9.77 1.40
N LYS A 274 -17.73 -9.75 0.68
CA LYS A 274 -19.03 -9.45 1.28
C LYS A 274 -19.51 -10.70 2.02
N PRO A 275 -19.85 -10.62 3.32
CA PRO A 275 -20.53 -11.72 3.99
C PRO A 275 -21.74 -12.14 3.15
N ALA A 276 -21.90 -13.45 2.92
CA ALA A 276 -23.01 -14.01 2.18
C ALA A 276 -24.35 -13.61 2.84
N GLU A 277 -24.94 -12.51 2.39
CA GLU A 277 -26.34 -12.22 2.65
C GLU A 277 -27.18 -13.21 1.83
N THR A 278 -27.60 -14.27 2.53
CA THR A 278 -28.73 -15.16 2.24
C THR A 278 -28.72 -15.98 0.95
N SER A 279 -28.29 -17.24 1.07
CA SER A 279 -29.09 -18.37 0.56
C SER A 279 -29.57 -19.14 1.79
N PRO A 280 -30.89 -19.33 1.96
CA PRO A 280 -31.44 -20.62 1.52
C PRO A 280 -32.91 -20.56 1.06
N SER A 281 -33.20 -21.23 -0.05
CA SER A 281 -34.45 -21.99 -0.11
C SER A 281 -34.19 -23.29 -0.84
N GLU A 282 -33.86 -24.30 -0.03
CA GLU A 282 -34.17 -25.70 -0.32
C GLU A 282 -35.62 -25.77 -0.83
N GLN A 283 -35.79 -26.33 -2.02
CA GLN A 283 -37.10 -26.77 -2.49
C GLN A 283 -37.59 -27.86 -1.52
N PRO A 284 -38.75 -27.71 -0.86
CA PRO A 284 -39.28 -28.79 -0.05
C PRO A 284 -39.63 -29.97 -0.95
N TYR A 285 -39.05 -31.12 -0.63
CA TYR A 285 -39.45 -32.43 -1.11
C TYR A 285 -40.96 -32.61 -0.89
N THR A 286 -41.70 -32.80 -1.97
CA THR A 286 -43.11 -33.22 -1.89
C THR A 286 -43.17 -34.72 -1.67
N THR A 287 -43.11 -35.14 -0.40
CA THR A 287 -43.49 -36.50 -0.02
C THR A 287 -45.01 -36.55 0.22
N GLY A 288 -45.70 -37.33 -0.60
CA GLY A 288 -46.91 -38.04 -0.18
C GLY A 288 -48.26 -37.39 -0.50
N GLY A 289 -48.86 -37.81 -1.62
CA GLY A 289 -50.28 -37.63 -1.92
C GLY A 289 -50.84 -38.91 -2.56
N LEU A 290 -50.99 -39.97 -1.77
CA LEU A 290 -51.80 -41.12 -2.13
C LEU A 290 -53.26 -40.62 -2.23
N GLN A 291 -53.85 -40.65 -3.42
CA GLN A 291 -55.31 -40.60 -3.56
C GLN A 291 -55.76 -41.70 -4.50
N ALA A 292 -56.38 -42.70 -3.89
CA ALA A 292 -57.17 -43.73 -4.51
C ALA A 292 -58.58 -43.21 -4.86
N GLY A 293 -59.19 -43.82 -5.89
CA GLY A 293 -60.58 -43.65 -6.29
C GLY A 293 -60.68 -42.90 -7.62
N GLY A 294 -61.25 -43.43 -8.71
CA GLY A 294 -62.17 -44.54 -8.86
C GLY A 294 -63.27 -44.09 -9.83
N GLN A 295 -63.29 -44.73 -11.00
CA GLN A 295 -64.33 -44.88 -12.05
C GLN A 295 -63.77 -44.62 -13.44
#